data_AF-A0A355C5R2-F1
#
_entry.id   AF-A0A355C5R2-F1
#
_cell.length_a   1.000
_cell.length_b   1.000
_cell.length_c   1.000
_cell.angle_alpha   90.00
_cell.angle_beta   90.00
_cell.angle_gamma   90.00
#
_symmetry.space_group_name_H-M   'P 1'
#
loop_
_entity.id
_entity.type
_entity.pdbx_description
1 polymer ?
#
loop_
_entity_poly.entity_id
_entity_poly.type
_entity_poly.pdbx_seq_one_letter_code
_entity_poly.pdbx_strand_id
1 'polypeptide(L)'
;ETGKDVYVEKPLANTMEECDLMVRATRKYNRIVQVGQWQRSDPHWDEAAAYVQSGKLGRVRTVKVWAYQTSKWTLPVVPDSAPPAGVDYDMWLGPAPKRTYNQNRFHYNFRFFWDYAGGLMADWGVHLLDYAMKGMNVGLPSYVYGAGGKFGYPDDA
;
A
#
# COMPACT_ATOMS: atom_id res chain seq x y z
N GLU A 1 3.89 5.27 23.36
CA GLU A 1 3.26 4.85 24.65
C GLU A 1 4.18 4.00 25.52
N THR A 2 4.84 2.96 24.99
CA THR A 2 5.78 2.11 25.74
C THR A 2 7.26 2.54 25.61
N GLY A 3 7.51 3.72 25.05
CA GLY A 3 8.86 4.28 24.90
C GLY A 3 9.73 3.62 23.83
N LYS A 4 9.17 2.82 22.90
CA LYS A 4 9.89 2.15 21.80
C LYS A 4 9.82 2.95 20.50
N ASP A 5 10.91 2.91 19.74
CA ASP A 5 10.90 3.26 18.31
C ASP A 5 10.25 2.13 17.50
N VAL A 6 9.70 2.46 16.33
CA VAL A 6 8.88 1.53 15.55
C VAL A 6 9.36 1.48 14.10
N TYR A 7 9.62 0.28 13.61
CA TYR A 7 9.64 -0.02 12.18
C TYR A 7 8.28 -0.64 11.83
N VAL A 8 7.60 -0.11 10.81
CA VAL A 8 6.30 -0.58 10.35
C VAL A 8 6.36 -0.90 8.86
N GLU A 9 5.81 -2.04 8.48
CA GLU A 9 5.74 -2.42 7.06
C GLU A 9 4.82 -1.51 6.27
N LYS A 10 5.07 -1.44 4.96
CA LYS A 10 4.12 -0.84 4.02
C LYS A 10 2.98 -1.83 3.73
N PRO A 11 1.76 -1.35 3.42
CA PRO A 11 1.28 0.02 3.53
C PRO A 11 1.04 0.41 5.00
N LEU A 12 1.28 1.69 5.34
CA LEU A 12 1.28 2.13 6.74
C LEU A 12 -0.13 2.32 7.34
N ALA A 13 -1.12 2.61 6.50
CA ALA A 13 -2.49 2.98 6.89
C ALA A 13 -3.48 2.80 5.74
N ASN A 14 -4.77 2.72 6.06
CA ASN A 14 -5.87 2.70 5.10
C ASN A 14 -6.49 4.10 4.89
N THR A 15 -6.29 5.02 5.83
CA THR A 15 -6.86 6.37 5.77
C THR A 15 -5.83 7.46 6.08
N MET A 16 -6.11 8.69 5.64
CA MET A 16 -5.27 9.86 5.97
C MET A 16 -5.28 10.18 7.47
N GLU A 17 -6.42 9.99 8.15
CA GLU A 17 -6.52 10.25 9.60
C GLU A 17 -5.60 9.32 10.41
N GLU A 18 -5.47 8.05 10.01
CA GLU A 18 -4.52 7.11 10.61
C GLU A 18 -3.07 7.59 10.44
N CYS A 19 -2.71 8.08 9.24
CA CYS A 19 -1.40 8.70 9.00
C CYS A 19 -1.16 9.90 9.93
N ASP A 20 -2.14 10.79 10.06
CA ASP A 20 -2.03 11.99 10.90
C ASP A 20 -1.93 11.65 12.38
N LEU A 21 -2.66 10.63 12.84
CA LEU A 21 -2.54 10.08 14.19
C LEU A 21 -1.13 9.53 14.44
N MET A 22 -0.54 8.82 13.50
CA MET A 22 0.83 8.31 13.61
C MET A 22 1.86 9.44 13.68
N VAL A 23 1.73 10.48 12.86
CA VAL A 23 2.61 11.67 12.92
C VAL A 23 2.46 12.37 14.28
N ARG A 24 1.23 12.57 14.76
CA ARG A 24 0.98 13.17 16.08
C ARG A 24 1.58 12.33 17.21
N ALA A 25 1.41 11.02 17.19
CA ALA A 25 1.97 10.11 18.19
C ALA A 25 3.51 10.15 18.20
N THR A 26 4.13 10.12 17.03
CA THR A 26 5.59 10.19 16.85
C THR A 26 6.15 11.46 17.49
N ARG A 27 5.53 12.61 17.23
CA ARG A 27 5.90 13.91 17.81
C ARG A 27 5.65 13.98 19.31
N LYS A 28 4.46 13.57 19.76
CA LYS A 28 4.06 13.61 21.18
C LYS A 28 5.00 12.79 22.06
N TYR A 29 5.37 11.60 21.61
CA TYR A 29 6.20 10.68 22.39
C TYR A 29 7.70 10.82 22.10
N ASN A 30 8.10 11.72 21.19
CA ASN A 30 9.49 11.90 20.74
C ASN A 30 10.14 10.57 20.39
N ARG A 31 9.56 9.86 19.43
CA ARG A 31 10.04 8.55 18.95
C ARG A 31 10.30 8.57 17.46
N ILE A 32 11.07 7.59 17.00
CA ILE A 32 11.34 7.36 15.59
C ILE A 32 10.34 6.33 15.06
N VAL A 33 9.71 6.67 13.93
CA VAL A 33 8.91 5.73 13.14
C VAL A 33 9.49 5.66 11.75
N GLN A 34 9.84 4.46 11.32
CA GLN A 34 10.31 4.18 9.96
C GLN A 34 9.29 3.28 9.24
N VAL A 35 8.83 3.74 8.08
CA VAL A 35 8.00 2.92 7.18
C VAL A 35 8.91 2.10 6.28
N GLY A 36 8.57 0.83 6.07
CA GLY A 36 9.30 -0.16 5.29
C GLY A 36 9.32 0.08 3.77
N GLN A 37 9.81 1.23 3.34
CA GLN A 37 10.12 1.51 1.93
C GLN A 37 11.49 0.91 1.58
N TRP A 38 11.58 -0.43 1.61
CA TRP A 38 12.84 -1.18 1.50
C TRP A 38 13.67 -0.78 0.29
N GLN A 39 13.03 -0.47 -0.84
CA GLN A 39 13.73 -0.08 -2.04
C GLN A 39 14.63 1.13 -1.77
N ARG A 40 14.25 2.08 -0.89
CA ARG A 40 15.03 3.30 -0.63
C ARG A 40 16.38 3.03 0.01
N SER A 41 16.61 1.79 0.45
CA SER A 41 17.86 1.33 1.02
C SER A 41 18.78 0.65 0.01
N ASP A 42 18.36 0.50 -1.26
CA ASP A 42 19.16 -0.15 -2.29
C ASP A 42 19.87 0.90 -3.20
N PRO A 43 21.22 0.91 -3.26
CA PRO A 43 22.00 1.98 -3.90
C PRO A 43 21.67 2.26 -5.35
N HIS A 44 21.26 1.26 -6.13
CA HIS A 44 20.99 1.47 -7.56
C HIS A 44 19.83 2.46 -7.79
N TRP A 45 18.91 2.57 -6.84
CA TRP A 45 17.84 3.56 -6.92
C TRP A 45 18.33 4.99 -6.66
N ASP A 46 19.30 5.16 -5.75
CA ASP A 46 19.93 6.46 -5.50
C ASP A 46 20.72 6.92 -6.72
N GLU A 47 21.46 6.01 -7.36
CA GLU A 47 22.20 6.28 -8.59
C GLU A 47 21.26 6.67 -9.74
N ALA A 48 20.16 5.94 -9.92
CA ALA A 48 19.15 6.27 -10.93
C ALA A 48 18.51 7.64 -10.68
N ALA A 49 18.14 7.94 -9.43
CA ALA A 49 17.60 9.24 -9.06
C ALA A 49 18.60 10.37 -9.32
N ALA A 50 19.87 10.19 -8.93
CA ALA A 50 20.93 11.17 -9.18
C ALA A 50 21.14 11.42 -10.68
N TYR A 51 21.07 10.38 -11.51
CA TYR A 51 21.17 10.54 -12.96
C TYR A 51 20.00 11.34 -13.55
N VAL A 52 18.76 11.06 -13.13
CA VAL A 52 17.58 11.84 -13.56
C VAL A 52 17.72 13.31 -13.15
N GLN A 53 18.16 13.56 -11.92
CA GLN A 53 18.35 14.90 -11.36
C GLN A 53 19.55 15.66 -11.96
N SER A 54 20.51 14.96 -12.57
CA SER A 54 21.71 15.57 -13.15
C SER A 54 21.44 16.49 -14.35
N GLY A 55 20.23 16.46 -14.91
CA GLY A 55 19.86 17.23 -16.10
C GLY A 55 20.31 16.63 -17.44
N LYS A 56 21.04 15.50 -17.41
CA LYS A 56 21.51 14.80 -18.63
C LYS A 56 20.38 14.30 -19.54
N LEU A 57 19.18 14.07 -18.98
CA LEU A 57 17.98 13.69 -19.73
C LEU A 57 17.25 14.89 -20.37
N GLY A 58 17.71 16.12 -20.10
CA GLY A 58 16.98 17.34 -20.46
C GLY A 58 15.68 17.50 -19.67
N ARG A 59 14.71 18.22 -20.24
CA ARG A 59 13.43 18.50 -19.57
C ARG A 59 12.48 17.30 -19.65
N VAL A 60 12.35 16.58 -18.53
CA VAL A 60 11.33 15.53 -18.38
C VAL A 60 9.95 16.17 -18.25
N ARG A 61 9.01 15.74 -19.11
CA ARG A 61 7.61 16.22 -19.08
C ARG A 61 6.63 15.19 -18.52
N THR A 62 6.99 13.92 -18.58
CA THR A 62 6.09 12.82 -18.18
C THR A 62 6.93 11.68 -17.65
N VAL A 63 6.54 11.18 -16.47
CA VAL A 63 7.07 9.95 -15.90
C VAL A 63 5.92 8.94 -15.89
N LYS A 64 6.21 7.72 -16.35
CA LYS A 64 5.27 6.62 -16.34
C LYS A 64 5.88 5.49 -15.53
N VAL A 65 5.12 4.95 -14.60
CA VAL A 65 5.51 3.79 -13.81
C VAL A 65 4.42 2.73 -13.92
N TRP A 66 4.81 1.48 -13.94
CA TRP A 66 3.88 0.36 -14.02
C TRP A 66 4.47 -0.87 -13.32
N ALA A 67 3.60 -1.62 -12.65
CA ALA A 67 3.90 -2.96 -12.18
C ALA A 67 3.26 -3.95 -13.16
N TYR A 68 4.07 -4.79 -13.80
CA TYR A 68 3.56 -5.86 -14.65
C TYR A 68 3.54 -7.17 -13.85
N GLN A 69 2.35 -7.64 -13.52
CA GLN A 69 2.15 -8.92 -12.83
C GLN A 69 1.35 -9.85 -13.73
N THR A 70 1.99 -10.89 -14.24
CA THR A 70 1.40 -11.88 -15.16
C THR A 70 0.63 -12.97 -14.44
N SER A 71 0.85 -13.14 -13.13
CA SER A 71 0.28 -14.22 -12.32
C SER A 71 -0.78 -13.69 -11.35
N LYS A 72 -1.92 -13.25 -11.87
CA LYS A 72 -3.10 -13.11 -11.02
C LYS A 72 -3.85 -14.44 -10.99
N TRP A 73 -3.95 -15.02 -9.81
CA TRP A 73 -4.78 -16.19 -9.54
C TRP A 73 -6.24 -15.73 -9.53
N THR A 74 -7.13 -16.52 -10.12
CA THR A 74 -8.57 -16.24 -10.02
C THR A 74 -9.02 -16.43 -8.57
N LEU A 75 -9.96 -15.59 -8.12
CA LEU A 75 -10.65 -15.76 -6.86
C LEU A 75 -12.09 -16.19 -7.17
N PRO A 76 -12.38 -17.49 -7.31
CA PRO A 76 -13.74 -17.95 -7.57
C PRO A 76 -14.67 -17.57 -6.42
N VAL A 77 -15.93 -17.26 -6.71
CA VAL A 77 -16.93 -17.00 -5.66
C VAL A 77 -17.15 -18.25 -4.82
N VAL A 78 -17.07 -18.09 -3.50
CA VAL A 78 -17.27 -19.17 -2.52
C VAL A 78 -18.30 -18.74 -1.49
N PRO A 79 -19.13 -19.67 -0.96
CA PRO A 79 -20.11 -19.33 0.06
C PRO A 79 -19.41 -18.92 1.36
N ASP A 80 -20.12 -18.11 2.14
CA ASP A 80 -19.70 -17.78 3.50
C ASP A 80 -19.67 -19.05 4.38
N SER A 81 -18.82 -19.03 5.40
CA SER A 81 -18.63 -20.16 6.30
C SER A 81 -18.31 -19.70 7.72
N ALA A 82 -18.15 -20.65 8.64
CA ALA A 82 -17.65 -20.34 9.97
C ALA A 82 -16.13 -20.04 9.91
N PRO A 83 -15.62 -19.11 10.73
CA PRO A 83 -14.19 -18.89 10.83
C PRO A 83 -13.48 -20.16 11.33
N PRO A 84 -12.21 -20.38 10.95
CA PRO A 84 -11.43 -21.51 11.45
C PRO A 84 -11.33 -21.52 12.97
N ALA A 85 -11.16 -22.70 13.57
CA ALA A 85 -11.01 -22.83 15.01
C ALA A 85 -9.85 -21.95 15.53
N GLY A 86 -10.13 -21.17 16.58
CA GLY A 86 -9.17 -20.24 17.18
C GLY A 86 -9.10 -18.85 16.52
N VAL A 87 -9.86 -18.60 15.45
CA VAL A 87 -9.93 -17.28 14.82
C VAL A 87 -11.04 -16.44 15.47
N ASP A 88 -10.62 -15.38 16.17
CA ASP A 88 -11.53 -14.28 16.54
C ASP A 88 -11.71 -13.36 15.33
N TYR A 89 -12.80 -13.57 14.59
CA TYR A 89 -13.05 -12.83 13.36
C TYR A 89 -13.49 -11.38 13.59
N ASP A 90 -14.16 -11.09 14.71
CA ASP A 90 -14.56 -9.71 15.04
C ASP A 90 -13.32 -8.88 15.37
N MET A 91 -12.37 -9.46 16.13
CA MET A 91 -11.06 -8.86 16.35
C MET A 91 -10.27 -8.69 15.05
N TRP A 92 -10.28 -9.69 14.17
CA TRP A 92 -9.57 -9.62 12.88
C TRP A 92 -10.11 -8.53 11.96
N LEU A 93 -11.45 -8.36 11.88
CA LEU A 93 -12.08 -7.29 11.12
C LEU A 93 -11.71 -5.91 11.67
N GLY A 94 -11.57 -5.80 12.99
CA GLY A 94 -11.24 -4.56 13.67
C GLY A 94 -12.24 -3.45 13.30
N PRO A 95 -11.81 -2.29 12.79
CA PRO A 95 -12.69 -1.19 12.45
C PRO A 95 -13.42 -1.37 11.09
N ALA A 96 -13.12 -2.42 10.32
CA ALA A 96 -13.76 -2.65 9.03
C ALA A 96 -15.26 -2.99 9.19
N PRO A 97 -16.08 -2.79 8.14
CA PRO A 97 -17.49 -3.18 8.17
C PRO A 97 -17.67 -4.65 8.57
N LYS A 98 -18.66 -4.93 9.44
CA LYS A 98 -18.97 -6.30 9.85
C LYS A 98 -19.43 -7.13 8.65
N ARG A 99 -18.87 -8.33 8.53
CA ARG A 99 -19.18 -9.31 7.48
C ARG A 99 -19.23 -10.71 8.07
N THR A 100 -19.99 -11.60 7.43
CA THR A 100 -19.84 -13.04 7.67
C THR A 100 -18.47 -13.48 7.20
N TYR A 101 -17.87 -14.46 7.88
CA TYR A 101 -16.58 -14.99 7.47
C TYR A 101 -16.68 -15.62 6.08
N ASN A 102 -15.72 -15.29 5.23
CA ASN A 102 -15.53 -15.87 3.92
C ASN A 102 -14.04 -16.11 3.70
N GLN A 103 -13.65 -17.33 3.31
CA GLN A 103 -12.24 -17.67 3.13
C GLN A 103 -11.50 -16.77 2.13
N ASN A 104 -12.19 -16.28 1.10
CA ASN A 104 -11.59 -15.39 0.12
C ASN A 104 -11.28 -14.02 0.71
N ARG A 105 -11.99 -13.60 1.74
CA ARG A 105 -11.81 -12.30 2.39
C ARG A 105 -10.79 -12.34 3.52
N PHE A 106 -10.29 -13.52 3.86
CA PHE A 106 -9.39 -13.73 4.99
C PHE A 106 -7.91 -13.53 4.59
N HIS A 107 -6.97 -13.91 5.48
CA HIS A 107 -5.54 -13.68 5.33
C HIS A 107 -4.99 -13.85 3.90
N TYR A 108 -4.03 -13.01 3.55
CA TYR A 108 -3.48 -12.81 2.22
C TYR A 108 -4.45 -12.18 1.19
N ASN A 109 -5.64 -12.73 1.01
CA ASN A 109 -6.58 -12.30 -0.03
C ASN A 109 -7.39 -11.04 0.32
N PHE A 110 -7.50 -10.71 1.62
CA PHE A 110 -8.13 -9.47 2.10
C PHE A 110 -7.71 -8.22 1.30
N ARG A 111 -6.46 -8.20 0.80
CA ARG A 111 -5.88 -7.09 0.04
C ARG A 111 -6.66 -6.73 -1.22
N PHE A 112 -7.47 -7.64 -1.74
CA PHE A 112 -8.26 -7.46 -2.96
C PHE A 112 -9.67 -6.97 -2.71
N PHE A 113 -10.08 -6.78 -1.46
CA PHE A 113 -11.41 -6.32 -1.09
C PHE A 113 -11.34 -4.92 -0.51
N TRP A 114 -12.18 -4.03 -1.05
CA TRP A 114 -12.20 -2.61 -0.71
C TRP A 114 -12.57 -2.31 0.74
N ASP A 115 -13.26 -3.25 1.40
CA ASP A 115 -13.58 -3.17 2.82
C ASP A 115 -12.30 -3.15 3.70
N TYR A 116 -11.17 -3.67 3.20
CA TYR A 116 -9.94 -3.88 3.98
C TYR A 116 -8.69 -3.24 3.38
N ALA A 117 -8.65 -3.01 2.07
CA ALA A 117 -7.43 -2.58 1.36
C ALA A 117 -7.71 -1.94 -0.01
N GLY A 118 -6.68 -1.29 -0.57
CA GLY A 118 -6.73 -0.61 -1.88
C GLY A 118 -6.21 -1.41 -3.09
N GLY A 119 -6.08 -2.74 -2.97
CA GLY A 119 -5.60 -3.59 -4.06
C GLY A 119 -4.13 -3.36 -4.43
N LEU A 120 -3.75 -3.78 -5.64
CA LEU A 120 -2.36 -3.70 -6.13
C LEU A 120 -1.83 -2.27 -6.21
N MET A 121 -2.72 -1.28 -6.38
CA MET A 121 -2.31 0.12 -6.40
C MET A 121 -1.76 0.55 -5.03
N ALA A 122 -2.38 0.11 -3.93
CA ALA A 122 -1.87 0.35 -2.58
C ALA A 122 -0.66 -0.55 -2.24
N ASP A 123 -0.60 -1.77 -2.77
CA ASP A 123 0.46 -2.74 -2.46
C ASP A 123 1.80 -2.43 -3.17
N TRP A 124 1.74 -2.19 -4.50
CA TRP A 124 2.90 -1.93 -5.36
C TRP A 124 3.02 -0.47 -5.80
N GLY A 125 1.90 0.24 -5.93
CA GLY A 125 1.94 1.64 -6.39
C GLY A 125 2.75 2.53 -5.45
N VAL A 126 2.72 2.27 -4.13
CA VAL A 126 3.53 3.02 -3.15
C VAL A 126 5.03 2.96 -3.47
N HIS A 127 5.54 1.79 -3.85
CA HIS A 127 6.94 1.59 -4.22
C HIS A 127 7.30 2.40 -5.46
N LEU A 128 6.52 2.23 -6.53
CA LEU A 128 6.85 2.79 -7.84
C LEU A 128 6.63 4.30 -7.90
N LEU A 129 5.57 4.81 -7.27
CA LEU A 129 5.30 6.24 -7.21
C LEU A 129 6.34 6.97 -6.38
N ASP A 130 6.78 6.37 -5.26
CA ASP A 130 7.84 6.93 -4.43
C ASP A 130 9.12 7.20 -5.24
N TYR A 131 9.50 6.27 -6.12
CA TYR A 131 10.66 6.47 -7.01
C TYR A 131 10.48 7.49 -8.09
N ALA A 132 9.31 7.53 -8.71
CA ALA A 132 9.02 8.59 -9.66
C ALA A 132 9.17 9.97 -9.01
N MET A 133 8.65 10.13 -7.78
CA MET A 133 8.75 11.37 -7.02
C MET A 133 10.19 11.67 -6.58
N LYS A 134 10.90 10.67 -6.05
CA LYS A 134 12.31 10.79 -5.64
C LYS A 134 13.21 11.16 -6.83
N GLY A 135 13.08 10.46 -7.96
CA GLY A 135 13.86 10.72 -9.17
C GLY A 135 13.60 12.11 -9.74
N MET A 136 12.35 12.57 -9.72
CA MET A 136 12.00 13.93 -10.18
C MET A 136 12.30 15.03 -9.15
N ASN A 137 12.68 14.66 -7.92
CA ASN A 137 12.85 15.58 -6.79
C ASN A 137 11.64 16.51 -6.59
N VAL A 138 10.44 15.92 -6.56
CA VAL A 138 9.16 16.64 -6.41
C VAL A 138 8.48 16.31 -5.07
N GLY A 139 7.68 17.26 -4.59
CA GLY A 139 6.83 17.07 -3.42
C GLY A 139 5.50 16.37 -3.73
N LEU A 140 4.51 16.61 -2.88
CA LEU A 140 3.17 16.05 -3.04
C LEU A 140 2.50 16.52 -4.35
N PRO A 141 1.70 15.67 -5.00
CA PRO A 141 0.95 16.06 -6.20
C PRO A 141 -0.13 17.10 -5.87
N SER A 142 -0.36 18.04 -6.79
CA SER A 142 -1.48 18.99 -6.67
C SER A 142 -2.85 18.33 -6.87
N TYR A 143 -2.90 17.27 -7.68
CA TYR A 143 -4.11 16.53 -8.01
C TYR A 143 -3.79 15.06 -8.24
N VAL A 144 -4.71 14.18 -7.87
CA VAL A 144 -4.63 12.75 -8.08
C VAL A 144 -5.91 12.28 -8.76
N TYR A 145 -5.78 11.44 -9.79
CA TYR A 145 -6.89 10.77 -10.45
C TYR A 145 -6.65 9.27 -10.43
N GLY A 146 -7.67 8.50 -10.06
CA GLY A 146 -7.64 7.05 -10.03
C GLY A 146 -8.79 6.47 -10.84
N ALA A 147 -8.48 5.48 -11.68
CA ALA A 147 -9.47 4.68 -12.38
C ALA A 147 -9.05 3.20 -12.28
N GLY A 148 -10.02 2.33 -12.02
CA GLY A 148 -9.79 0.90 -11.84
C GLY A 148 -11.09 0.14 -11.79
N GLY A 149 -11.00 -1.18 -11.93
CA GLY A 149 -12.15 -2.06 -11.94
C GLY A 149 -11.77 -3.51 -12.24
N LYS A 150 -12.75 -4.40 -12.13
CA LYS A 150 -12.61 -5.81 -12.48
C LYS A 150 -12.87 -6.01 -13.96
N PHE A 151 -11.80 -5.91 -14.75
CA PHE A 151 -11.89 -6.07 -16.22
C PHE A 151 -11.37 -7.43 -16.71
N GLY A 152 -10.37 -8.01 -16.04
CA GLY A 152 -9.79 -9.31 -16.44
C GLY A 152 -10.63 -10.52 -16.02
N TYR A 153 -11.21 -10.48 -14.82
CA TYR A 153 -12.12 -11.49 -14.28
C TYR A 153 -13.33 -10.79 -13.64
N PRO A 154 -14.34 -10.39 -14.44
CA PRO A 154 -15.47 -9.61 -13.95
C PRO A 154 -16.28 -10.33 -12.86
N ASP A 155 -16.38 -11.66 -12.97
CA ASP A 155 -17.25 -12.50 -12.14
C ASP A 155 -16.55 -13.17 -10.95
N ASP A 156 -15.26 -12.87 -10.73
CA ASP A 156 -14.55 -13.34 -9.52
C ASP A 156 -15.18 -12.76 -8.24
N ALA A 157 -14.71 -13.17 -7.07
CA ALA A 157 -15.11 -12.60 -5.77
C ALA A 157 -14.77 -11.11 -5.62
#